data_AF-A0A2D5EVD4-F1
#
_entry.id   AF-A0A2D5EVD4-F1
#
_cell.length_a   1.000
_cell.length_b   1.000
_cell.length_c   1.000
_cell.angle_alpha   90.00
_cell.angle_beta   90.00
_cell.angle_gamma   90.00
#
_symmetry.space_group_name_H-M   'P 1'
#
loop_
_entity.id
_entity.type
_entity.pdbx_description
1 polymer ?
#
loop_
_entity_poly.entity_id
_entity_poly.type
_entity_poly.pdbx_seq_one_letter_code
_entity_poly.pdbx_strand_id
1 'polypeptide(L)'
;PFLVPRGDGGPGGGSSPLGQSFAAEASRISLAFTLAGVQMGCAGDPSGASTANNYHPQVASQYQAMGCTLTDQAVEAYGRGCSSGQRPCSEVAVIAGTPDEQRATALGLDAGRCYAYTSGQGKVIGCTTDQGFKLIHLENVNAVQ
;
A
#
# COMPACT_ATOMS: atom_id res chain seq x y z
N PRO A 1 23.75 -11.90 -44.78
CA PRO A 1 24.59 -10.88 -44.09
C PRO A 1 23.66 -10.00 -43.25
N PHE A 2 23.72 -10.20 -41.93
CA PHE A 2 22.90 -9.56 -40.91
C PHE A 2 23.21 -8.05 -40.82
N LEU A 3 22.19 -7.20 -40.94
CA LEU A 3 22.28 -5.78 -40.57
C LEU A 3 21.55 -5.60 -39.23
N VAL A 4 22.34 -5.33 -38.19
CA VAL A 4 21.88 -4.99 -36.84
C VAL A 4 21.48 -3.51 -36.85
N PRO A 5 20.26 -3.12 -36.41
CA PRO A 5 20.00 -1.74 -36.07
C PRO A 5 20.60 -1.41 -34.70
N ARG A 6 21.40 -0.36 -34.74
CA ARG A 6 22.15 0.31 -33.69
C ARG A 6 21.18 0.90 -32.67
N GLY A 7 21.35 0.53 -31.40
CA GLY A 7 20.62 1.12 -30.28
C GLY A 7 21.14 2.53 -30.01
N ASP A 8 20.25 3.51 -30.14
CA ASP A 8 20.43 4.85 -29.57
C ASP A 8 19.77 4.87 -28.18
N GLY A 9 20.63 4.96 -27.16
CA GLY A 9 20.24 5.16 -25.77
C GLY A 9 19.98 6.63 -25.46
N GLY A 10 18.86 6.90 -24.79
CA GLY A 10 18.52 8.15 -24.12
C GLY A 10 17.58 7.88 -22.93
N PRO A 11 17.77 8.51 -21.76
CA PRO A 11 17.29 8.02 -20.48
C PRO A 11 15.88 8.54 -20.16
N GLY A 12 14.86 7.77 -20.51
CA GLY A 12 13.53 7.88 -19.92
C GLY A 12 13.28 6.58 -19.18
N GLY A 13 13.35 6.60 -17.84
CA GLY A 13 13.22 5.43 -16.98
C GLY A 13 11.91 4.70 -17.22
N GLY A 14 11.93 3.76 -18.16
CA GLY A 14 10.92 2.74 -18.32
C GLY A 14 10.99 1.81 -17.13
N SER A 15 10.36 2.20 -16.02
CA SER A 15 9.91 1.23 -15.04
C SER A 15 8.84 0.40 -15.74
N SER A 16 9.28 -0.65 -16.43
CA SER A 16 8.43 -1.67 -17.03
C SER A 16 7.27 -1.97 -16.09
N PRO A 17 6.04 -2.19 -16.60
CA PRO A 17 4.89 -2.53 -15.75
C PRO A 17 5.24 -3.67 -14.76
N LEU A 18 6.06 -4.64 -15.21
CA LEU A 18 6.65 -5.70 -14.38
C LEU A 18 7.43 -5.21 -13.15
N GLY A 19 8.25 -4.17 -13.28
CA GLY A 19 9.03 -3.60 -12.16
C GLY A 19 8.16 -2.88 -11.14
N GLN A 20 7.09 -2.24 -11.60
CA GLN A 20 6.10 -1.59 -10.73
C GLN A 20 5.24 -2.63 -10.00
N SER A 21 4.84 -3.71 -10.67
CA SER A 21 4.15 -4.85 -10.04
C SER A 21 5.01 -5.51 -8.96
N PHE A 22 6.30 -5.69 -9.23
CA PHE A 22 7.23 -6.26 -8.25
C PHE A 22 7.42 -5.34 -7.04
N ALA A 23 7.59 -4.03 -7.24
CA ALA A 23 7.70 -3.07 -6.13
C ALA A 23 6.42 -3.00 -5.28
N ALA A 24 5.26 -3.10 -5.92
CA ALA A 24 3.96 -3.13 -5.26
C ALA A 24 3.76 -4.39 -4.39
N GLU A 25 4.17 -5.56 -4.91
CA GLU A 25 4.17 -6.83 -4.16
C GLU A 25 5.23 -6.87 -3.05
N ALA A 26 6.42 -6.31 -3.27
CA ALA A 26 7.42 -6.15 -2.21
C ALA A 26 6.90 -5.23 -1.09
N SER A 27 6.17 -4.18 -1.45
CA SER A 27 5.51 -3.27 -0.51
C SER A 27 4.35 -3.94 0.23
N ARG A 28 3.75 -5.01 -0.32
CA ARG A 28 2.71 -5.80 0.36
C ARG A 28 3.22 -6.49 1.61
N ILE A 29 4.46 -6.97 1.59
CA ILE A 29 5.11 -7.54 2.78
C ILE A 29 5.22 -6.47 3.87
N SER A 30 5.64 -5.27 3.48
CA SER A 30 5.72 -4.12 4.39
C SER A 30 4.34 -3.76 4.93
N LEU A 31 3.31 -3.73 4.08
CA LEU A 31 1.93 -3.53 4.49
C LEU A 31 1.48 -4.57 5.52
N ALA A 32 1.73 -5.85 5.28
CA ALA A 32 1.35 -6.92 6.20
C ALA A 32 2.01 -6.73 7.58
N PHE A 33 3.30 -6.38 7.61
CA PHE A 33 4.00 -6.05 8.86
C PHE A 33 3.44 -4.79 9.53
N THR A 34 3.10 -3.76 8.76
CA THR A 34 2.49 -2.53 9.28
C THR A 34 1.11 -2.81 9.87
N LEU A 35 0.25 -3.56 9.18
CA LEU A 35 -1.09 -3.91 9.67
C LEU A 35 -1.03 -4.82 10.91
N ALA A 36 -0.12 -5.80 10.94
CA ALA A 36 0.13 -6.61 12.12
C ALA A 36 0.66 -5.76 13.30
N GLY A 37 1.54 -4.80 13.02
CA GLY A 37 2.02 -3.83 14.00
C GLY A 37 0.90 -2.94 14.55
N VAL A 38 -0.03 -2.52 13.69
CA VAL A 38 -1.24 -1.80 14.09
C VAL A 38 -2.10 -2.68 15.01
N GLN A 39 -2.42 -3.91 14.62
CA GLN A 39 -3.21 -4.83 15.46
C GLN A 39 -2.57 -5.07 16.83
N MET A 40 -1.26 -5.34 16.87
CA MET A 40 -0.54 -5.52 18.13
C MET A 40 -0.53 -4.25 18.99
N GLY A 41 -0.32 -3.08 18.38
CA GLY A 41 -0.37 -1.80 19.08
C GLY A 41 -1.76 -1.53 19.67
N CYS A 42 -2.81 -1.88 18.94
CA CYS A 42 -4.20 -1.74 19.40
C CYS A 42 -4.57 -2.72 20.52
N ALA A 43 -3.92 -3.89 20.60
CA ALA A 43 -4.08 -4.82 21.71
C ALA A 43 -3.51 -4.25 23.02
N GLY A 44 -2.42 -3.48 22.96
CA GLY A 44 -1.82 -2.80 24.11
C GLY A 44 -2.44 -1.43 24.43
N ASP A 45 -3.03 -0.77 23.43
CA ASP A 45 -3.66 0.54 23.53
C ASP A 45 -4.85 0.64 22.57
N PRO A 46 -6.09 0.40 23.03
CA PRO A 46 -7.28 0.40 22.18
C PRO A 46 -7.63 1.78 21.60
N SER A 47 -6.98 2.85 22.05
CA SER A 47 -7.12 4.17 21.41
C SER A 47 -6.38 4.28 20.08
N GLY A 48 -5.43 3.37 19.82
CA GLY A 48 -4.60 3.35 18.62
C GLY A 48 -3.48 4.38 18.62
N ALA A 49 -3.26 5.12 19.71
CA ALA A 49 -2.19 6.12 19.79
C ALA A 49 -0.80 5.49 19.63
N SER A 50 -0.62 4.27 20.14
CA SER A 50 0.59 3.45 19.93
C SER A 50 0.87 3.13 18.45
N THR A 51 -0.16 3.14 17.60
CA THR A 51 -0.09 2.79 16.18
C THR A 51 0.10 3.99 15.27
N ALA A 52 0.03 5.22 15.80
CA ALA A 52 0.15 6.46 15.02
C ALA A 52 1.43 6.51 14.16
N ASN A 53 2.50 5.86 14.63
CA ASN A 53 3.77 5.75 13.90
C ASN A 53 3.67 4.95 12.59
N ASN A 54 2.65 4.11 12.41
CA ASN A 54 2.40 3.35 11.18
C ASN A 54 1.70 4.20 10.10
N TYR A 55 1.16 5.36 10.48
CA TYR A 55 0.45 6.27 9.60
C TYR A 55 1.32 7.47 9.24
N HIS A 56 0.98 8.13 8.14
CA HIS A 56 1.52 9.47 7.90
C HIS A 56 1.01 10.43 8.98
N PRO A 57 1.85 11.30 9.56
CA PRO A 57 1.49 12.13 10.71
C PRO A 57 0.27 13.02 10.48
N GLN A 58 0.02 13.45 9.24
CA GLN A 58 -1.13 14.26 8.89
C GLN A 58 -2.46 13.48 8.84
N VAL A 59 -2.43 12.15 8.70
CA VAL A 59 -3.64 11.30 8.64
C VAL A 59 -3.76 10.33 9.81
N ALA A 60 -2.74 10.26 10.67
CA ALA A 60 -2.69 9.35 11.80
C ALA A 60 -3.92 9.52 12.71
N SER A 61 -4.29 10.76 13.04
CA SER A 61 -5.43 11.05 13.91
C SER A 61 -6.77 10.57 13.34
N GLN A 62 -6.89 10.54 12.01
CA GLN A 62 -8.10 10.10 11.30
C GLN A 62 -8.22 8.58 11.23
N TYR A 63 -7.10 7.87 11.06
CA TYR A 63 -7.11 6.43 10.75
C TYR A 63 -6.68 5.52 11.88
N GLN A 64 -6.06 6.03 12.95
CA GLN A 64 -5.64 5.22 14.10
C GLN A 64 -6.77 4.39 14.70
N ALA A 65 -7.95 4.98 14.91
CA ALA A 65 -9.11 4.27 15.45
C ALA A 65 -9.63 3.20 14.48
N MET A 66 -9.65 3.51 13.18
CA MET A 66 -10.05 2.56 12.13
C MET A 66 -9.08 1.39 12.02
N GLY A 67 -7.77 1.65 12.16
CA GLY A 67 -6.74 0.63 12.24
C GLY A 67 -7.00 -0.39 13.35
N CYS A 68 -7.42 0.08 14.52
CA CYS A 68 -7.75 -0.80 15.64
C CYS A 68 -9.01 -1.65 15.44
N THR A 69 -9.81 -1.37 14.41
CA THR A 69 -10.95 -2.23 14.04
C THR A 69 -10.59 -3.29 13.02
N LEU A 70 -9.34 -3.35 12.53
CA LEU A 70 -8.90 -4.34 11.55
C LEU A 70 -9.07 -5.77 12.08
N THR A 71 -9.87 -6.56 11.38
CA THR A 71 -10.00 -8.00 11.65
C THR A 71 -8.79 -8.76 11.13
N ASP A 72 -8.54 -9.95 11.71
CA ASP A 72 -7.49 -10.86 11.21
C ASP A 72 -7.71 -11.23 9.74
N GLN A 73 -8.98 -11.38 9.34
CA GLN A 73 -9.38 -11.61 7.95
C GLN A 73 -8.92 -10.46 7.04
N ALA A 74 -9.04 -9.20 7.48
CA ALA A 74 -8.58 -8.05 6.70
C ALA A 74 -7.05 -8.03 6.57
N VAL A 75 -6.32 -8.30 7.66
CA VAL A 75 -4.85 -8.38 7.61
C VAL A 75 -4.37 -9.49 6.68
N GLU A 76 -5.02 -10.64 6.71
CA GLU A 76 -4.75 -11.74 5.77
C GLU A 76 -5.05 -11.34 4.31
N ALA A 77 -6.18 -10.66 4.08
CA ALA A 77 -6.59 -10.19 2.76
C ALA A 77 -5.56 -9.23 2.15
N TYR A 78 -5.08 -8.26 2.94
CA TYR A 78 -4.10 -7.28 2.47
C TYR A 78 -2.70 -7.87 2.35
N GLY A 79 -2.35 -8.84 3.20
CA GLY A 79 -1.08 -9.57 3.16
C GLY A 79 -0.94 -10.53 1.98
N ARG A 80 -2.04 -10.94 1.32
CA ARG A 80 -2.02 -11.85 0.15
C ARG A 80 -2.43 -11.18 -1.15
N GLY A 81 -1.67 -11.43 -2.21
CA GLY A 81 -2.04 -11.06 -3.58
C GLY A 81 -3.07 -12.03 -4.20
N CYS A 82 -4.06 -11.47 -4.90
CA CYS A 82 -5.08 -12.25 -5.61
C CYS A 82 -4.55 -13.09 -6.78
N SER A 83 -3.28 -12.90 -7.16
CA SER A 83 -2.58 -13.67 -8.19
C SER A 83 -2.45 -15.18 -7.87
N SER A 84 -2.62 -15.57 -6.60
CA SER A 84 -2.55 -16.97 -6.16
C SER A 84 -3.91 -17.70 -6.16
N GLY A 85 -5.01 -17.02 -6.51
CA GLY A 85 -6.36 -17.61 -6.58
C GLY A 85 -6.98 -18.00 -5.22
N GLN A 86 -6.31 -17.69 -4.11
CA GLN A 86 -6.78 -17.95 -2.75
C GLN A 86 -7.48 -16.71 -2.17
N ARG A 87 -8.54 -16.90 -1.38
CA ARG A 87 -9.25 -15.85 -0.64
C ARG A 87 -9.11 -16.07 0.88
N PRO A 88 -9.04 -15.00 1.69
CA PRO A 88 -9.14 -13.59 1.29
C PRO A 88 -7.84 -13.08 0.64
N CYS A 89 -7.96 -12.11 -0.28
CA CYS A 89 -6.82 -11.53 -1.02
C CYS A 89 -7.09 -10.08 -1.41
N SER A 90 -6.04 -9.37 -1.82
CA SER A 90 -6.14 -8.02 -2.37
C SER A 90 -5.35 -7.84 -3.66
N GLU A 91 -5.88 -6.99 -4.54
CA GLU A 91 -5.18 -6.47 -5.70
C GLU A 91 -4.32 -5.28 -5.30
N VAL A 92 -3.21 -5.07 -6.00
CA VAL A 92 -2.33 -3.93 -5.77
C VAL A 92 -2.12 -3.15 -7.07
N ALA A 93 -2.20 -1.82 -6.97
CA ALA A 93 -1.93 -0.91 -8.08
C ALA A 93 -1.16 0.32 -7.58
N VAL A 94 -0.27 0.86 -8.41
CA VAL A 94 0.31 2.18 -8.17
C VAL A 94 -0.77 3.24 -8.29
N ILE A 95 -0.75 4.25 -7.41
CA ILE A 95 -1.79 5.29 -7.43
C ILE A 95 -1.48 6.44 -8.39
N ALA A 96 -0.25 6.53 -8.90
CA ALA A 96 0.12 7.54 -9.90
C ALA A 96 -0.76 7.42 -11.16
N GLY A 97 -1.34 8.54 -11.60
CA GLY A 97 -2.30 8.59 -12.70
C GLY A 97 -3.71 8.10 -12.36
N THR A 98 -4.01 7.83 -11.09
CA THR A 98 -5.35 7.43 -10.61
C THR A 98 -6.01 8.55 -9.82
N PRO A 99 -7.33 8.50 -9.55
CA PRO A 99 -8.01 9.47 -8.69
C PRO A 99 -7.44 9.54 -7.26
N ASP A 100 -6.80 8.48 -6.78
CA ASP A 100 -6.21 8.41 -5.44
C ASP A 100 -4.84 9.14 -5.36
N GLU A 101 -4.25 9.58 -6.47
CA GLU A 101 -2.98 10.34 -6.52
C GLU A 101 -3.01 11.60 -5.63
N GLN A 102 -4.16 12.28 -5.59
CA GLN A 102 -4.33 13.50 -4.79
C GLN A 102 -4.12 13.25 -3.29
N ARG A 103 -4.35 12.03 -2.81
CA ARG A 103 -4.16 11.66 -1.41
C ARG A 103 -2.69 11.64 -1.02
N ALA A 104 -1.78 11.25 -1.93
CA ALA A 104 -0.35 11.28 -1.67
C ALA A 104 0.24 12.67 -1.88
N THR A 105 -0.13 13.35 -2.97
CA THR A 105 0.41 14.67 -3.30
C THR A 105 -0.01 15.74 -2.29
N ALA A 106 -1.22 15.68 -1.74
CA ALA A 106 -1.66 16.56 -0.65
C ALA A 106 -0.82 16.41 0.64
N LEU A 107 -0.16 15.27 0.80
CA LEU A 107 0.73 14.97 1.93
C LEU A 107 2.21 15.24 1.60
N GLY A 108 2.51 15.75 0.39
CA GLY A 108 3.87 15.96 -0.09
C GLY A 108 4.62 14.67 -0.44
N LEU A 109 3.90 13.57 -0.71
CA LEU A 109 4.48 12.27 -1.03
C LEU A 109 4.49 12.03 -2.55
N ASP A 110 5.50 11.28 -3.01
CA ASP A 110 5.58 10.81 -4.40
C ASP A 110 4.58 9.67 -4.64
N ALA A 111 3.55 9.96 -5.45
CA ALA A 111 2.52 8.99 -5.82
C ALA A 111 3.05 7.76 -6.57
N GLY A 112 4.22 7.86 -7.22
CA GLY A 112 4.90 6.72 -7.86
C GLY A 112 5.45 5.70 -6.86
N ARG A 113 5.58 6.09 -5.58
CA ARG A 113 6.00 5.22 -4.46
C ARG A 113 4.84 4.79 -3.57
N CYS A 114 3.61 5.01 -4.02
CA CYS A 114 2.38 4.75 -3.29
C CYS A 114 1.52 3.72 -4.01
N TYR A 115 0.95 2.80 -3.24
CA TYR A 115 0.19 1.68 -3.74
C TYR A 115 -1.16 1.57 -3.03
N ALA A 116 -2.20 1.36 -3.81
CA ALA A 116 -3.53 1.03 -3.34
C ALA A 116 -3.70 -0.49 -3.33
N TYR A 117 -4.08 -1.02 -2.17
CA TYR A 117 -4.41 -2.42 -1.94
C TYR A 117 -5.92 -2.53 -1.76
N THR A 118 -6.59 -3.23 -2.65
CA THR A 118 -8.06 -3.32 -2.66
C THR A 118 -8.51 -4.77 -2.50
N SER A 119 -9.41 -5.03 -1.55
CA SER A 119 -10.03 -6.34 -1.32
C SER A 119 -11.53 -6.16 -1.10
N GLY A 120 -12.37 -6.72 -1.97
CA GLY A 120 -13.82 -6.51 -1.90
C GLY A 120 -14.17 -5.02 -2.03
N GLN A 121 -14.77 -4.44 -0.98
CA GLN A 121 -15.03 -3.00 -0.87
C GLN A 121 -14.00 -2.26 0.00
N GLY A 122 -13.06 -2.99 0.62
CA GLY A 122 -12.00 -2.43 1.43
C GLY A 122 -10.83 -1.93 0.59
N LYS A 123 -10.27 -0.79 0.99
CA LYS A 123 -9.08 -0.18 0.37
C LYS A 123 -8.11 0.32 1.42
N VAL A 124 -6.84 0.03 1.21
CA VAL A 124 -5.71 0.55 1.99
C VAL A 124 -4.72 1.20 1.03
N ILE A 125 -4.29 2.42 1.31
CA ILE A 125 -3.23 3.08 0.55
C ILE A 125 -2.04 3.30 1.47
N GLY A 126 -0.89 2.77 1.04
CA GLY A 126 0.37 2.97 1.73
C GLY A 126 1.44 3.47 0.77
N CYS A 127 2.36 4.26 1.31
CA CYS A 127 3.46 4.87 0.58
C CYS A 127 4.78 4.46 1.18
N THR A 128 5.75 4.15 0.32
CA THR A 128 7.14 4.01 0.75
C THR A 128 7.76 5.39 0.86
N THR A 129 8.00 5.83 2.09
CA THR A 129 8.69 7.09 2.41
C THR A 129 10.15 6.81 2.77
N ASP A 130 10.94 7.86 2.97
CA ASP A 130 12.32 7.72 3.44
C ASP A 130 12.39 7.24 4.92
N GLN A 131 11.26 7.33 5.63
CA GLN A 131 11.07 6.81 7.00
C GLN A 131 10.45 5.40 7.02
N GLY A 132 10.37 4.74 5.85
CA GLY A 132 9.73 3.45 5.67
C GLY A 132 8.30 3.53 5.15
N PHE A 133 7.60 2.40 5.18
CA PHE A 133 6.23 2.29 4.70
C PHE A 133 5.25 2.96 5.67
N LYS A 134 4.40 3.86 5.15
CA LYS A 134 3.39 4.60 5.93
C LYS A 134 2.01 4.46 5.30
N LEU A 135 1.00 4.23 6.13
CA LEU A 135 -0.40 4.24 5.72
C LEU A 135 -0.88 5.68 5.56
N ILE A 136 -1.50 5.99 4.42
CA ILE A 136 -2.04 7.32 4.13
C ILE A 136 -3.56 7.33 3.97
N HIS A 137 -4.17 6.17 3.76
CA HIS A 137 -5.62 6.06 3.62
C HIS A 137 -6.11 4.67 4.00
N LEU A 138 -7.22 4.62 4.73
CA LEU A 138 -7.98 3.42 5.04
C LEU A 138 -9.45 3.69 4.69
N GLU A 139 -10.10 2.76 4.00
CA GLU A 139 -11.51 2.83 3.64
C GLU A 139 -12.13 1.44 3.74
N ASN A 140 -13.27 1.33 4.43
CA ASN A 140 -14.03 0.07 4.58
C ASN A 140 -13.15 -1.16 4.86
N VAL A 141 -12.13 -1.01 5.73
CA VAL A 141 -11.02 -1.98 5.84
C VAL A 141 -11.43 -3.41 6.18
N ASN A 142 -12.61 -3.61 6.76
CA ASN A 142 -13.17 -4.91 7.10
C ASN A 142 -14.12 -5.49 6.04
N ALA A 143 -14.47 -4.72 5.00
CA ALA A 143 -15.32 -5.17 3.89
C ALA A 143 -14.50 -5.92 2.82
N VAL A 144 -13.68 -6.87 3.27
CA VAL A 144 -12.80 -7.71 2.44
C VAL A 144 -13.56 -8.92 1.88
N GLN A 145 -13.08 -9.48 0.77
CA GLN A 145 -13.74 -10.58 0.02
C GLN A 145 -13.23 -11.98 0.33
#